data_AF-I4G505-F1
#
_entry.id   AF-I4G505-F1
#
_cell.length_a   1.000
_cell.length_b   1.000
_cell.length_c   1.000
_cell.angle_alpha   90.00
_cell.angle_beta   90.00
_cell.angle_gamma   90.00
#
_symmetry.space_group_name_H-M   'P 1'
#
loop_
_entity.id
_entity.type
_entity.pdbx_description
1 polymer ?
#
loop_
_entity_poly.entity_id
_entity_poly.type
_entity_poly.pdbx_seq_one_letter_code
_entity_poly.pdbx_strand_id
1 'polypeptide(L)'
;MTPTSRLKISQQLNLGKLKGKELIANFDGGIITSDAGIVLIAELDEKLKITARFAECFQDHRNLSYIDYSVHQLLAQRIYGITLGYEDVNDHDKLRHDPALAIALKKLNFIDSNQAGLAGKSTINRLEYCPETIIEPEKSRYHKIEHNPKEIEKAFVDIFLESYKKPPKQIILDMDVTDDQVHGNQEGAFFNTYYKGVCYAPLYIFCGHHLLVAKLRSSNVDPAAGALEELERVIKLIREKWTNTQILVRGDSAYAREEIFKFCEDFQGVDYVIAMAKPIEVTSDRGNCES
;
A
#
# COMPACT_ATOMS: atom_id res chain seq x y z
N MET A 1 25.55 -13.97 56.01
CA MET A 1 24.86 -13.03 55.11
C MET A 1 25.55 -13.12 53.76
N THR A 2 24.96 -13.88 52.84
CA THR A 2 25.51 -14.13 51.49
C THR A 2 25.05 -12.99 50.59
N PRO A 3 25.92 -12.29 49.85
CA PRO A 3 25.48 -11.32 48.88
C PRO A 3 24.92 -12.06 47.67
N THR A 4 23.64 -11.86 47.40
CA THR A 4 22.94 -12.37 46.23
C THR A 4 23.50 -11.68 44.99
N SER A 5 24.41 -12.34 44.28
CA SER A 5 24.79 -11.93 42.93
C SER A 5 23.58 -12.12 42.02
N ARG A 6 22.85 -11.04 41.72
CA ARG A 6 21.97 -11.03 40.55
C ARG A 6 22.87 -11.21 39.33
N LEU A 7 22.82 -12.40 38.74
CA LEU A 7 23.37 -12.66 37.41
C LEU A 7 22.70 -11.67 36.45
N LYS A 8 23.43 -10.61 36.06
CA LYS A 8 23.08 -9.79 34.89
C LYS A 8 23.21 -10.69 33.68
N ILE A 9 22.09 -11.24 33.21
CA ILE A 9 22.05 -11.85 31.89
C ILE A 9 22.08 -10.67 30.92
N SER A 10 23.26 -10.29 30.40
CA SER A 10 23.34 -9.39 29.25
C SER A 10 22.85 -10.18 28.04
N GLN A 11 21.54 -10.25 27.85
CA GLN A 11 20.98 -10.82 26.63
C GLN A 11 21.39 -9.88 25.49
N GLN A 12 22.36 -10.32 24.70
CA GLN A 12 22.76 -9.65 23.48
C GLN A 12 22.17 -10.42 22.30
N LEU A 13 21.56 -9.70 21.37
CA LEU A 13 21.06 -10.24 20.12
C LEU A 13 21.96 -9.74 19.00
N ASN A 14 22.59 -10.67 18.30
CA ASN A 14 23.35 -10.35 17.09
C ASN A 14 22.38 -10.28 15.90
N LEU A 15 22.18 -9.08 15.38
CA LEU A 15 21.30 -8.78 14.24
C LEU A 15 22.03 -8.87 12.90
N GLY A 16 23.26 -9.37 12.89
CA GLY A 16 24.08 -9.56 11.71
C GLY A 16 25.15 -8.48 11.52
N LYS A 17 25.52 -8.25 10.26
CA LYS A 17 26.56 -7.29 9.88
C LYS A 17 26.04 -6.33 8.83
N LEU A 18 26.30 -5.04 9.02
CA LEU A 18 25.97 -4.01 8.05
C LEU A 18 27.23 -3.18 7.74
N LYS A 19 27.60 -3.14 6.45
CA LYS A 19 28.85 -2.51 5.96
C LYS A 19 30.10 -2.92 6.76
N GLY A 20 30.18 -4.19 7.15
CA GLY A 20 31.31 -4.75 7.90
C GLY A 20 31.29 -4.48 9.42
N LYS A 21 30.30 -3.71 9.93
CA LYS A 21 30.10 -3.49 11.37
C LYS A 21 29.10 -4.50 11.92
N GLU A 22 29.36 -5.00 13.13
CA GLU A 22 28.43 -5.89 13.84
C GLU A 22 27.26 -5.08 14.43
N LEU A 23 26.05 -5.58 14.22
CA LEU A 23 24.83 -4.99 14.79
C LEU A 23 24.43 -5.82 16.01
N ILE A 24 24.63 -5.24 17.20
CA ILE A 24 24.34 -5.91 18.47
C ILE A 24 23.26 -5.10 19.18
N ALA A 25 22.11 -5.72 19.43
CA ALA A 25 21.13 -5.20 20.36
C ALA A 25 21.42 -5.73 21.77
N ASN A 26 21.40 -4.86 22.76
CA ASN A 26 21.55 -5.20 24.17
C ASN A 26 20.51 -4.44 25.01
N PHE A 27 20.49 -4.69 26.31
CA PHE A 27 19.56 -4.04 27.25
C PHE A 27 20.30 -3.17 28.27
N ASP A 28 21.50 -2.69 27.92
CA ASP A 28 22.36 -1.89 28.80
C ASP A 28 22.07 -0.38 28.71
N GLY A 29 21.15 0.03 27.82
CA GLY A 29 20.76 1.43 27.59
C GLY A 29 21.69 2.16 26.60
N GLY A 30 21.57 3.49 26.52
CA GLY A 30 22.33 4.33 25.58
C GLY A 30 21.46 4.80 24.41
N ILE A 31 21.80 4.34 23.19
CA ILE A 31 20.96 4.59 22.01
C ILE A 31 19.84 3.54 22.02
N ILE A 32 18.60 3.98 22.23
CA ILE A 32 17.44 3.12 22.47
C ILE A 32 16.43 3.29 21.33
N THR A 33 15.73 2.22 21.00
CA THR A 33 14.62 2.19 20.03
C THR A 33 13.52 1.26 20.53
N SER A 34 12.27 1.60 20.23
CA SER A 34 11.12 0.70 20.42
C SER A 34 10.74 -0.05 19.14
N ASP A 35 11.42 0.27 18.02
CA ASP A 35 11.04 -0.12 16.67
C ASP A 35 12.02 -1.12 16.06
N ALA A 36 12.77 -1.85 16.90
CA ALA A 36 13.83 -2.79 16.45
C ALA A 36 13.34 -3.86 15.45
N GLY A 37 12.05 -4.20 15.47
CA GLY A 37 11.44 -5.13 14.52
C GLY A 37 11.55 -4.69 13.06
N ILE A 38 11.70 -3.39 12.78
CA ILE A 38 11.80 -2.85 11.42
C ILE A 38 13.02 -3.37 10.66
N VAL A 39 14.09 -3.76 11.37
CA VAL A 39 15.29 -4.34 10.75
C VAL A 39 14.95 -5.66 10.06
N LEU A 40 14.04 -6.47 10.63
CA LEU A 40 13.61 -7.74 10.02
C LEU A 40 12.74 -7.49 8.78
N ILE A 41 11.88 -6.48 8.82
CA ILE A 41 11.08 -6.07 7.66
C ILE A 41 11.96 -5.55 6.54
N ALA A 42 13.00 -4.76 6.87
CA ALA A 42 13.94 -4.26 5.89
C ALA A 42 14.76 -5.37 5.21
N GLU A 43 15.13 -6.42 5.95
CA GLU A 43 15.78 -7.62 5.38
C GLU A 43 14.85 -8.40 4.43
N LEU A 44 13.54 -8.45 4.74
CA LEU A 44 12.55 -9.04 3.82
C LEU A 44 12.37 -8.18 2.57
N ASP A 45 12.23 -6.87 2.74
CA ASP A 45 12.11 -5.93 1.62
C ASP A 45 13.35 -5.95 0.72
N GLU A 46 14.56 -6.06 1.27
CA GLU A 46 15.78 -6.19 0.45
C GLU A 46 15.76 -7.45 -0.42
N LYS A 47 15.27 -8.57 0.11
CA LYS A 47 15.17 -9.84 -0.62
C LYS A 47 14.06 -9.82 -1.68
N LEU A 48 12.93 -9.21 -1.37
CA LEU A 48 11.75 -9.15 -2.24
C LEU A 48 11.75 -7.94 -3.19
N LYS A 49 12.59 -6.95 -2.90
CA LYS A 49 12.74 -5.68 -3.61
C LYS A 49 11.43 -4.89 -3.75
N ILE A 50 10.53 -4.95 -2.77
CA ILE A 50 9.19 -4.34 -2.88
C ILE A 50 9.32 -2.82 -2.99
N THR A 51 9.99 -2.17 -2.03
CA THR A 51 10.14 -0.71 -2.04
C THR A 51 11.03 -0.21 -3.19
N ALA A 52 12.03 -1.01 -3.60
CA ALA A 52 12.90 -0.67 -4.71
C ALA A 52 12.14 -0.64 -6.04
N ARG A 53 11.32 -1.67 -6.30
CA ARG A 53 10.45 -1.72 -7.49
C ARG A 53 9.39 -0.65 -7.45
N PHE A 54 8.81 -0.39 -6.29
CA PHE A 54 7.84 0.69 -6.14
C PHE A 54 8.46 2.06 -6.45
N ALA A 55 9.72 2.27 -6.09
CA ALA A 55 10.44 3.50 -6.44
C ALA A 55 10.73 3.65 -7.94
N GLU A 56 10.82 2.55 -8.70
CA GLU A 56 10.96 2.60 -10.16
C GLU A 56 9.70 3.15 -10.85
N CYS A 57 8.55 3.11 -10.17
CA CYS A 57 7.32 3.73 -10.65
C CYS A 57 7.33 5.27 -10.55
N PHE A 58 8.41 5.87 -10.05
CA PHE A 58 8.54 7.32 -9.87
C PHE A 58 9.63 7.90 -10.77
N GLN A 59 9.36 9.09 -11.30
CA GLN A 59 10.32 9.91 -12.00
C GLN A 59 10.85 11.02 -11.07
N ASP A 60 12.15 11.03 -10.83
CA ASP A 60 12.82 12.08 -10.04
C ASP A 60 13.41 13.15 -10.97
N HIS A 61 12.85 14.36 -10.91
CA HIS A 61 13.31 15.56 -11.61
C HIS A 61 14.15 16.49 -10.72
N ARG A 62 14.47 16.09 -9.49
CA ARG A 62 15.36 16.86 -8.61
C ARG A 62 16.80 16.78 -9.14
N ASN A 63 17.57 17.83 -8.90
CA ASN A 63 18.99 17.81 -9.22
C ASN A 63 19.74 16.97 -8.17
N LEU A 64 20.37 15.88 -8.62
CA LEU A 64 21.02 14.89 -7.77
C LEU A 64 22.16 15.47 -6.89
N SER A 65 22.75 16.59 -7.28
CA SER A 65 23.79 17.26 -6.49
C SER A 65 23.26 17.97 -5.25
N TYR A 66 21.94 18.13 -5.12
CA TYR A 66 21.28 18.85 -4.00
C TYR A 66 20.33 17.96 -3.18
N ILE A 67 20.44 16.63 -3.30
CA ILE A 67 19.59 15.70 -2.54
C ILE A 67 20.42 14.82 -1.61
N ASP A 68 19.88 14.61 -0.41
CA ASP A 68 20.43 13.66 0.58
C ASP A 68 19.75 12.28 0.54
N TYR A 69 18.60 12.18 -0.14
CA TYR A 69 17.74 10.99 -0.16
C TYR A 69 17.24 10.70 -1.57
N SER A 70 17.48 9.49 -2.06
CA SER A 70 16.83 8.99 -3.26
C SER A 70 15.33 8.78 -3.03
N VAL A 71 14.55 8.68 -4.12
CA VAL A 71 13.12 8.36 -4.03
C VAL A 71 12.90 7.03 -3.30
N HIS A 72 13.73 6.01 -3.60
CA HIS A 72 13.69 4.73 -2.89
C HIS A 72 13.87 4.89 -1.37
N GLN A 73 14.84 5.70 -0.92
CA GLN A 73 15.05 5.92 0.51
C GLN A 73 13.86 6.63 1.17
N LEU A 74 13.25 7.60 0.49
CA LEU A 74 12.08 8.30 1.01
C LEU A 74 10.86 7.37 1.11
N LEU A 75 10.59 6.60 0.05
CA LEU A 75 9.50 5.62 0.01
C LEU A 75 9.69 4.51 1.04
N ALA A 76 10.88 3.91 1.11
CA ALA A 76 11.18 2.88 2.08
C ALA A 76 11.00 3.40 3.51
N GLN A 77 11.53 4.59 3.82
CA GLN A 77 11.34 5.19 5.15
C GLN A 77 9.86 5.41 5.46
N ARG A 78 9.08 5.87 4.47
CA ARG A 78 7.65 6.13 4.66
C ARG A 78 6.85 4.85 4.87
N ILE A 79 7.07 3.83 4.04
CA ILE A 79 6.42 2.52 4.14
C ILE A 79 6.79 1.84 5.48
N TYR A 80 8.05 1.97 5.91
CA TYR A 80 8.49 1.47 7.21
C TYR A 80 7.84 2.20 8.38
N GLY A 81 7.67 3.52 8.30
CA GLY A 81 6.92 4.30 9.29
C GLY A 81 5.49 3.79 9.43
N ILE A 82 4.77 3.61 8.32
CA ILE A 82 3.41 3.05 8.30
C ILE A 82 3.38 1.65 8.90
N THR A 83 4.34 0.79 8.55
CA THR A 83 4.44 -0.59 9.09
C THR A 83 4.62 -0.61 10.61
N LEU A 84 5.29 0.40 11.16
CA LEU A 84 5.50 0.58 12.59
C LEU A 84 4.31 1.24 13.31
N GLY A 85 3.26 1.61 12.59
CA GLY A 85 2.07 2.30 13.13
C GLY A 85 2.18 3.83 13.15
N TYR A 86 3.21 4.40 12.52
CA TYR A 86 3.35 5.85 12.33
C TYR A 86 2.74 6.25 10.99
N GLU A 87 1.41 6.25 10.96
CA GLU A 87 0.62 6.56 9.76
C GLU A 87 0.71 8.04 9.39
N ASP A 88 0.89 8.94 10.36
CA ASP A 88 1.07 10.36 10.09
C ASP A 88 2.52 10.71 9.73
N VAL A 89 2.70 11.82 9.01
CA VAL A 89 4.05 12.28 8.62
C VAL A 89 4.71 13.07 9.77
N ASN A 90 3.98 13.45 10.82
CA ASN A 90 4.51 14.30 11.90
C ASN A 90 5.53 13.57 12.76
N ASP A 91 5.30 12.28 13.01
CA ASP A 91 6.21 11.44 13.81
C ASP A 91 7.59 11.29 13.17
N HIS A 92 7.73 11.56 11.86
CA HIS A 92 9.02 11.55 11.18
C HIS A 92 10.02 12.59 11.69
N ASP A 93 9.59 13.63 12.43
CA ASP A 93 10.52 14.52 13.14
C ASP A 93 11.24 13.83 14.31
N LYS A 94 10.61 12.81 14.92
CA LYS A 94 11.25 11.95 15.92
C LYS A 94 11.93 10.75 15.26
N LEU A 95 11.25 10.06 14.36
CA LEU A 95 11.77 8.84 13.71
C LEU A 95 13.03 9.10 12.90
N ARG A 96 13.27 10.33 12.44
CA ARG A 96 14.52 10.67 11.76
C ARG A 96 15.78 10.49 12.61
N HIS A 97 15.61 10.29 13.92
CA HIS A 97 16.67 10.00 14.87
C HIS A 97 16.65 8.55 15.37
N ASP A 98 15.73 7.71 14.90
CA ASP A 98 15.62 6.32 15.36
C ASP A 98 16.77 5.46 14.79
N PRO A 99 17.53 4.76 15.65
CA PRO A 99 18.68 3.97 15.21
C PRO A 99 18.28 2.71 14.43
N ALA A 100 17.14 2.06 14.75
CA ALA A 100 16.70 0.87 14.04
C ALA A 100 16.24 1.22 12.63
N LEU A 101 15.54 2.33 12.46
CA LEU A 101 15.14 2.85 11.15
C LEU A 101 16.37 3.27 10.33
N ALA A 102 17.39 3.85 10.97
CA ALA A 102 18.64 4.19 10.29
C ALA A 102 19.41 2.96 9.81
N ILE A 103 19.42 1.88 10.62
CA ILE A 103 19.96 0.57 10.24
C ILE A 103 19.17 -0.01 9.06
N ALA A 104 17.83 -0.04 9.17
CA ALA A 104 16.93 -0.55 8.13
C ALA A 104 17.11 0.17 6.78
N LEU A 105 17.37 1.48 6.80
CA LEU A 105 17.63 2.30 5.61
C LEU A 105 19.11 2.36 5.21
N LYS A 106 19.97 1.59 5.89
CA LYS A 106 21.42 1.51 5.68
C LYS A 106 22.16 2.86 5.77
N LYS A 107 21.60 3.81 6.52
CA LYS A 107 22.17 5.14 6.79
C LYS A 107 23.05 5.14 8.05
N LEU A 108 24.05 4.26 8.10
CA LEU A 108 24.97 4.16 9.24
C LEU A 108 25.78 5.42 9.53
N ASN A 109 26.03 6.26 8.53
CA ASN A 109 26.72 7.54 8.70
C ASN A 109 25.99 8.44 9.72
N PHE A 110 24.66 8.29 9.85
CA PHE A 110 23.88 8.96 10.90
C PHE A 110 24.36 8.57 12.30
N ILE A 111 24.54 7.27 12.53
CA ILE A 111 24.92 6.69 13.82
C ILE A 111 26.35 7.06 14.19
N ASP A 112 27.24 7.10 13.19
CA ASP A 112 28.68 7.28 13.41
C ASP A 112 29.10 8.74 13.68
N SER A 113 28.47 9.70 13.01
CA SER A 113 28.92 11.11 13.07
C SER A 113 27.85 12.12 13.48
N ASN A 114 26.60 11.69 13.68
CA ASN A 114 25.47 12.56 14.03
C ASN A 114 25.27 13.75 13.05
N GLN A 115 25.85 13.68 11.84
CA GLN A 115 25.91 14.77 10.87
C GLN A 115 24.76 14.74 9.86
N ALA A 116 24.07 13.62 9.69
CA ALA A 116 22.99 13.48 8.71
C ALA A 116 21.88 12.58 9.25
N GLY A 117 20.71 13.15 9.59
CA GLY A 117 19.52 12.40 10.02
C GLY A 117 18.87 11.62 8.89
N LEU A 118 17.78 10.90 9.21
CA LEU A 118 16.86 10.42 8.18
C LEU A 118 15.94 11.58 7.71
N ALA A 119 15.09 11.30 6.72
CA ALA A 119 14.17 12.30 6.21
C ALA A 119 13.17 12.69 7.31
N GLY A 120 13.10 13.99 7.64
CA GLY A 120 12.10 14.52 8.56
C GLY A 120 10.75 14.74 7.89
N LYS A 121 9.75 15.22 8.65
CA LYS A 121 8.37 15.34 8.17
C LYS A 121 8.25 16.15 6.88
N SER A 122 8.95 17.27 6.78
CA SER A 122 8.84 18.16 5.61
C SER A 122 9.48 17.56 4.36
N THR A 123 10.45 16.67 4.50
CA THR A 123 11.07 15.98 3.35
C THR A 123 10.17 14.88 2.83
N ILE A 124 9.58 14.08 3.74
CA ILE A 124 8.60 13.05 3.40
C ILE A 124 7.31 13.68 2.84
N ASN A 125 6.81 14.77 3.44
CA ASN A 125 5.62 15.44 2.97
C ASN A 125 5.76 15.94 1.52
N ARG A 126 6.95 16.38 1.09
CA ARG A 126 7.19 16.77 -0.32
C ARG A 126 7.15 15.60 -1.31
N LEU A 127 7.30 14.36 -0.84
CA LEU A 127 7.09 13.19 -1.68
C LEU A 127 5.60 12.94 -1.92
N GLU A 128 4.75 13.13 -0.90
CA GLU A 128 3.33 12.82 -0.94
C GLU A 128 2.46 13.99 -1.42
N TYR A 129 2.93 15.22 -1.25
CA TYR A 129 2.14 16.42 -1.49
C TYR A 129 2.31 16.95 -2.93
N CYS A 130 1.22 16.94 -3.69
CA CYS A 130 1.13 17.54 -5.03
C CYS A 130 0.11 18.72 -5.02
N PRO A 131 0.57 19.98 -4.89
CA PRO A 131 -0.32 21.14 -4.72
C PRO A 131 -0.94 21.69 -6.01
N GLU A 132 -0.51 21.25 -7.19
CA GLU A 132 -0.87 21.89 -8.45
C GLU A 132 -1.10 20.86 -9.56
N THR A 133 -1.98 21.17 -10.51
CA THR A 133 -2.07 20.40 -11.76
C THR A 133 -0.80 20.69 -12.57
N ILE A 134 0.05 19.67 -12.71
CA ILE A 134 1.34 19.81 -13.36
C ILE A 134 1.21 19.44 -14.82
N ILE A 135 1.42 20.42 -15.70
CA ILE A 135 1.45 20.20 -17.15
C ILE A 135 2.83 19.69 -17.59
N GLU A 136 3.91 20.22 -16.99
CA GLU A 136 5.31 19.88 -17.30
C GLU A 136 6.11 19.67 -16.00
N PRO A 137 6.22 18.42 -15.49
CA PRO A 137 6.86 18.11 -14.21
C PRO A 137 8.32 18.58 -14.09
N GLU A 138 9.08 18.49 -15.17
CA GLU A 138 10.46 18.95 -15.22
C GLU A 138 10.59 20.47 -15.01
N LYS A 139 9.54 21.25 -15.34
CA LYS A 139 9.49 22.70 -15.16
C LYS A 139 8.79 23.14 -13.87
N SER A 140 8.07 22.26 -13.16
CA SER A 140 7.45 22.62 -11.88
C SER A 140 8.51 23.07 -10.88
N ARG A 141 8.22 24.12 -10.12
CA ARG A 141 9.15 24.65 -9.11
C ARG A 141 9.14 23.82 -7.83
N TYR A 142 8.00 23.24 -7.47
CA TYR A 142 7.77 22.67 -6.14
C TYR A 142 7.54 21.17 -6.16
N HIS A 143 7.09 20.62 -7.29
CA HIS A 143 6.85 19.20 -7.45
C HIS A 143 7.85 18.62 -8.43
N LYS A 144 8.75 17.78 -7.92
CA LYS A 144 9.86 17.23 -8.70
C LYS A 144 9.91 15.71 -8.67
N ILE A 145 9.02 15.05 -7.93
CA ILE A 145 8.96 13.59 -7.86
C ILE A 145 7.56 13.22 -8.33
N GLU A 146 7.45 12.70 -9.54
CA GLU A 146 6.17 12.33 -10.14
C GLU A 146 6.01 10.81 -10.09
N HIS A 147 4.81 10.33 -9.76
CA HIS A 147 4.52 8.90 -9.85
C HIS A 147 3.87 8.58 -11.19
N ASN A 148 4.07 7.37 -11.69
CA ASN A 148 3.36 6.85 -12.84
C ASN A 148 2.26 5.89 -12.35
N PRO A 149 0.97 6.29 -12.40
CA PRO A 149 -0.13 5.45 -11.91
C PRO A 149 -0.18 4.07 -12.55
N LYS A 150 0.09 3.98 -13.85
CA LYS A 150 0.05 2.71 -14.59
C LYS A 150 1.15 1.74 -14.14
N GLU A 151 2.35 2.27 -13.87
CA GLU A 151 3.45 1.44 -13.37
C GLU A 151 3.20 0.99 -11.92
N ILE A 152 2.61 1.85 -11.08
CA ILE A 152 2.17 1.47 -9.73
C ILE A 152 1.15 0.33 -9.80
N GLU A 153 0.09 0.52 -10.58
CA GLU A 153 -0.98 -0.44 -10.80
C GLU A 153 -0.48 -1.80 -11.33
N LYS A 154 0.54 -1.76 -12.19
CA LYS A 154 1.19 -2.95 -12.73
C LYS A 154 2.10 -3.62 -11.69
N ALA A 155 2.80 -2.84 -10.86
CA ALA A 155 3.72 -3.36 -9.85
C ALA A 155 3.02 -4.27 -8.82
N PHE A 156 1.80 -3.92 -8.37
CA PHE A 156 1.00 -4.78 -7.48
C PHE A 156 0.74 -6.15 -8.10
N VAL A 157 0.34 -6.19 -9.37
CA VAL A 157 0.08 -7.44 -10.10
C VAL A 157 1.37 -8.22 -10.36
N ASP A 158 2.46 -7.56 -10.74
CA ASP A 158 3.74 -8.21 -10.99
C ASP A 158 4.32 -8.86 -9.72
N ILE A 159 4.26 -8.17 -8.58
CA ILE A 159 4.68 -8.71 -7.27
C ILE A 159 3.84 -9.95 -6.92
N PHE A 160 2.53 -9.90 -7.15
CA PHE A 160 1.65 -11.05 -6.96
C PHE A 160 2.05 -12.23 -7.84
N LEU A 161 2.21 -12.02 -9.15
CA LEU A 161 2.53 -13.09 -10.10
C LEU A 161 3.88 -13.76 -9.77
N GLU A 162 4.88 -12.97 -9.36
CA GLU A 162 6.21 -13.45 -9.00
C GLU A 162 6.28 -14.16 -7.64
N SER A 163 5.28 -13.95 -6.77
CA SER A 163 5.19 -14.67 -5.50
C SER A 163 4.94 -16.18 -5.68
N TYR A 164 4.44 -16.59 -6.85
CA TYR A 164 4.22 -17.99 -7.20
C TYR A 164 5.39 -18.58 -7.98
N LYS A 165 5.91 -19.72 -7.52
CA LYS A 165 6.95 -20.47 -8.25
C LYS A 165 6.47 -21.00 -9.61
N LYS A 166 5.18 -21.30 -9.72
CA LYS A 166 4.51 -21.78 -10.94
C LYS A 166 3.07 -21.27 -10.96
N PRO A 167 2.48 -21.02 -12.14
CA PRO A 167 1.09 -20.61 -12.25
C PRO A 167 0.16 -21.60 -11.54
N PRO A 168 -0.71 -21.15 -10.62
CA PRO A 168 -1.68 -22.02 -9.97
C PRO A 168 -2.75 -22.48 -10.98
N LYS A 169 -3.45 -23.58 -10.68
CA LYS A 169 -4.56 -24.06 -11.52
C LYS A 169 -5.75 -23.10 -11.52
N GLN A 170 -6.00 -22.49 -10.37
CA GLN A 170 -7.09 -21.55 -10.17
C GLN A 170 -6.68 -20.46 -9.17
N ILE A 171 -7.19 -19.25 -9.38
CA ILE A 171 -7.15 -18.14 -8.43
C ILE A 171 -8.55 -17.56 -8.24
N ILE A 172 -8.74 -16.82 -7.15
CA ILE A 172 -9.98 -16.11 -6.85
C ILE A 172 -9.65 -14.62 -6.80
N LEU A 173 -10.41 -13.81 -7.52
CA LEU A 173 -10.34 -12.35 -7.46
C LEU A 173 -11.55 -11.85 -6.66
N ASP A 174 -11.32 -11.39 -5.43
CA ASP A 174 -12.34 -10.82 -4.56
C ASP A 174 -12.40 -9.30 -4.79
N MET A 175 -13.54 -8.81 -5.28
CA MET A 175 -13.85 -7.41 -5.46
C MET A 175 -14.55 -6.87 -4.23
N ASP A 176 -14.06 -5.76 -3.68
CA ASP A 176 -14.60 -5.19 -2.44
C ASP A 176 -14.55 -3.66 -2.45
N VAL A 177 -15.48 -3.05 -1.71
CA VAL A 177 -15.47 -1.61 -1.40
C VAL A 177 -15.56 -1.50 0.11
N THR A 178 -14.72 -0.67 0.71
CA THR A 178 -14.80 -0.31 2.13
C THR A 178 -14.78 1.20 2.29
N ASP A 179 -15.16 1.72 3.46
CA ASP A 179 -14.92 3.11 3.78
C ASP A 179 -13.46 3.39 4.14
N ASP A 180 -13.00 4.57 3.75
CA ASP A 180 -11.79 5.20 4.27
C ASP A 180 -12.21 6.53 4.92
N GLN A 181 -12.37 6.52 6.25
CA GLN A 181 -12.94 7.63 6.99
C GLN A 181 -12.00 8.82 7.02
N VAL A 182 -12.55 10.00 6.78
CA VAL A 182 -11.75 11.23 6.76
C VAL A 182 -12.09 12.16 7.90
N HIS A 183 -11.14 13.03 8.19
CA HIS A 183 -11.31 14.16 9.10
C HIS A 183 -11.13 15.48 8.36
N GLY A 184 -11.88 16.51 8.79
CA GLY A 184 -11.85 17.83 8.19
C GLY A 184 -12.58 17.90 6.84
N ASN A 185 -12.18 18.86 6.00
CA ASN A 185 -12.84 19.15 4.73
C ASN A 185 -11.94 18.72 3.55
N GLN A 186 -11.73 17.41 3.41
CA GLN A 186 -10.93 16.86 2.32
C GLN A 186 -11.71 16.84 1.01
N GLU A 187 -11.04 17.12 -0.12
CA GLU A 187 -11.67 17.14 -1.43
C GLU A 187 -12.15 15.73 -1.83
N GLY A 188 -13.37 15.64 -2.36
CA GLY A 188 -13.95 14.36 -2.79
C GLY A 188 -14.48 13.48 -1.64
N ALA A 189 -14.38 13.92 -0.39
CA ALA A 189 -14.97 13.22 0.74
C ALA A 189 -16.45 13.61 0.92
N PHE A 190 -17.32 12.61 1.01
CA PHE A 190 -18.77 12.80 1.17
C PHE A 190 -19.32 11.94 2.30
N PHE A 191 -20.47 12.35 2.84
CA PHE A 191 -21.21 11.51 3.78
C PHE A 191 -21.82 10.31 3.03
N ASN A 192 -21.46 9.10 3.46
CA ASN A 192 -21.99 7.86 2.92
C ASN A 192 -23.00 7.25 3.92
N THR A 193 -24.22 6.98 3.46
CA THR A 193 -25.31 6.48 4.32
C THR A 193 -25.12 5.04 4.77
N TYR A 194 -24.43 4.21 3.97
CA TYR A 194 -24.13 2.82 4.32
C TYR A 194 -23.09 2.76 5.45
N TYR A 195 -21.99 3.51 5.32
CA TYR A 195 -20.92 3.57 6.33
C TYR A 195 -21.18 4.55 7.48
N LYS A 196 -22.22 5.40 7.36
CA LYS A 196 -22.64 6.38 8.38
C LYS A 196 -21.54 7.36 8.79
N GLY A 197 -20.69 7.75 7.83
CA GLY A 197 -19.55 8.63 8.06
C GLY A 197 -19.19 9.43 6.82
N VAL A 198 -18.35 10.45 7.00
CA VAL A 198 -17.71 11.16 5.89
C VAL A 198 -16.45 10.40 5.53
N CYS A 199 -16.40 9.85 4.32
CA CYS A 199 -15.34 8.94 3.90
C CYS A 199 -15.07 9.04 2.40
N TYR A 200 -14.00 8.39 1.95
CA TYR A 200 -13.85 7.86 0.60
C TYR A 200 -14.44 6.43 0.52
N ALA A 201 -14.62 5.91 -0.69
CA ALA A 201 -15.07 4.54 -0.93
C ALA A 201 -14.10 3.79 -1.86
N PRO A 202 -12.88 3.48 -1.38
CA PRO A 202 -11.89 2.78 -2.20
C PRO A 202 -12.41 1.46 -2.78
N LEU A 203 -12.12 1.22 -4.05
CA LEU A 203 -12.30 -0.07 -4.72
C LEU A 203 -11.03 -0.89 -4.54
N TYR A 204 -11.20 -2.12 -4.05
CA TYR A 204 -10.15 -3.10 -3.92
C TYR A 204 -10.42 -4.36 -4.73
N ILE A 205 -9.36 -4.95 -5.27
CA ILE A 205 -9.37 -6.33 -5.80
C ILE A 205 -8.23 -7.09 -5.16
N PHE A 206 -8.56 -8.20 -4.50
CA PHE A 206 -7.62 -9.08 -3.83
C PHE A 206 -7.55 -10.46 -4.48
N CYS A 207 -6.42 -11.13 -4.33
CA CYS A 207 -6.31 -12.57 -4.49
C CYS A 207 -5.73 -13.17 -3.20
N GLY A 208 -6.60 -13.70 -2.33
CA GLY A 208 -6.19 -14.09 -0.98
C GLY A 208 -5.67 -12.87 -0.20
N HIS A 209 -4.40 -12.89 0.19
CA HIS A 209 -3.76 -11.77 0.91
C HIS A 209 -3.06 -10.76 -0.02
N HIS A 210 -3.08 -10.98 -1.33
CA HIS A 210 -2.42 -10.09 -2.28
C HIS A 210 -3.37 -9.00 -2.76
N LEU A 211 -2.99 -7.75 -2.51
CA LEU A 211 -3.65 -6.56 -3.05
C LEU A 211 -3.24 -6.37 -4.51
N LEU A 212 -4.21 -6.36 -5.43
CA LEU A 212 -3.98 -6.19 -6.88
C LEU A 212 -4.46 -4.83 -7.41
N VAL A 213 -5.51 -4.29 -6.77
CA VAL A 213 -6.11 -2.99 -7.09
C VAL A 213 -6.39 -2.26 -5.80
N ALA A 214 -6.00 -0.98 -5.73
CA ALA A 214 -6.40 -0.04 -4.71
C ALA A 214 -6.72 1.30 -5.38
N LYS A 215 -8.00 1.61 -5.53
CA LYS A 215 -8.46 2.83 -6.19
C LYS A 215 -9.26 3.68 -5.22
N LEU A 216 -8.66 4.77 -4.75
CA LEU A 216 -9.36 5.76 -3.95
C LEU A 216 -10.43 6.47 -4.80
N ARG A 217 -11.66 6.55 -4.28
CA ARG A 217 -12.79 7.16 -4.98
C ARG A 217 -13.61 7.98 -4.00
N SER A 218 -14.25 9.03 -4.51
CA SER A 218 -15.28 9.76 -3.77
C SER A 218 -16.39 8.81 -3.32
N SER A 219 -16.90 8.95 -2.11
CA SER A 219 -17.91 8.02 -1.55
C SER A 219 -19.34 8.24 -2.02
N ASN A 220 -19.57 9.26 -2.86
CA ASN A 220 -20.86 9.58 -3.48
C ASN A 220 -21.06 8.95 -4.87
N VAL A 221 -20.12 8.10 -5.32
CA VAL A 221 -20.20 7.41 -6.61
C VAL A 221 -20.86 6.03 -6.46
N ASP A 222 -21.30 5.44 -7.58
CA ASP A 222 -21.78 4.06 -7.58
C ASP A 222 -20.69 3.12 -7.06
N PRO A 223 -20.99 2.20 -6.12
CA PRO A 223 -19.98 1.31 -5.56
C PRO A 223 -19.21 0.49 -6.61
N ALA A 224 -19.85 0.11 -7.73
CA ALA A 224 -19.21 -0.63 -8.83
C ALA A 224 -18.54 0.27 -9.89
N ALA A 225 -18.57 1.59 -9.74
CA ALA A 225 -17.95 2.51 -10.69
C ALA A 225 -16.43 2.24 -10.81
N GLY A 226 -15.96 2.01 -12.04
CA GLY A 226 -14.56 1.70 -12.35
C GLY A 226 -14.17 0.22 -12.13
N ALA A 227 -15.10 -0.61 -11.65
CA ALA A 227 -14.79 -1.97 -11.23
C ALA A 227 -14.50 -2.90 -12.41
N LEU A 228 -15.24 -2.77 -13.51
CA LEU A 228 -15.00 -3.54 -14.72
C LEU A 228 -13.64 -3.19 -15.34
N GLU A 229 -13.31 -1.91 -15.44
CA GLU A 229 -12.05 -1.44 -16.02
C GLU A 229 -10.83 -1.97 -15.26
N GLU A 230 -10.89 -1.96 -13.93
CA GLU A 230 -9.82 -2.51 -13.09
C GLU A 230 -9.77 -4.04 -13.16
N LEU A 231 -10.92 -4.72 -13.19
CA LEU A 231 -10.98 -6.17 -13.34
C LEU A 231 -10.39 -6.61 -14.68
N GLU A 232 -10.77 -5.95 -15.78
CA GLU A 232 -10.22 -6.15 -17.11
C GLU A 232 -8.71 -5.97 -17.12
N ARG A 233 -8.22 -4.87 -16.53
CA ARG A 233 -6.79 -4.55 -16.47
C ARG A 233 -6.01 -5.65 -15.74
N VAL A 234 -6.48 -6.06 -14.56
CA VAL A 234 -5.84 -7.10 -13.76
C VAL A 234 -5.84 -8.45 -14.48
N ILE A 235 -6.97 -8.88 -15.04
CA ILE A 235 -7.05 -10.16 -15.74
C ILE A 235 -6.16 -10.17 -16.98
N LYS A 236 -6.10 -9.07 -17.75
CA LYS A 236 -5.19 -8.95 -18.89
C LYS A 236 -3.73 -9.10 -18.47
N LEU A 237 -3.30 -8.40 -17.42
CA LEU A 237 -1.93 -8.52 -16.87
C LEU A 237 -1.62 -9.92 -16.35
N ILE A 238 -2.58 -10.59 -15.69
CA ILE A 238 -2.41 -11.98 -15.24
C ILE A 238 -2.25 -12.90 -16.45
N ARG A 239 -3.05 -12.72 -17.50
CA ARG A 239 -3.05 -13.56 -18.71
C ARG A 239 -1.78 -13.45 -19.54
N GLU A 240 -1.04 -12.34 -19.45
CA GLU A 240 0.28 -12.21 -20.05
C GLU A 240 1.27 -13.27 -19.56
N LYS A 241 1.15 -13.70 -18.29
CA LYS A 241 2.04 -14.71 -17.67
C LYS A 241 1.35 -16.05 -17.44
N TRP A 242 0.07 -16.05 -17.09
CA TRP A 242 -0.72 -17.21 -16.66
C TRP A 242 -1.87 -17.47 -17.63
N THR A 243 -1.54 -18.02 -18.80
CA THR A 243 -2.47 -18.23 -19.91
C THR A 243 -3.61 -19.21 -19.59
N ASN A 244 -3.34 -20.24 -18.77
CA ASN A 244 -4.28 -21.35 -18.54
C ASN A 244 -4.88 -21.38 -17.11
N THR A 245 -4.50 -20.45 -16.23
CA THR A 245 -5.00 -20.40 -14.85
C THR A 245 -6.48 -20.03 -14.85
N GLN A 246 -7.34 -20.84 -14.25
CA GLN A 246 -8.75 -20.48 -14.08
C GLN A 246 -8.87 -19.30 -13.11
N ILE A 247 -9.73 -18.33 -13.41
CA ILE A 247 -9.94 -17.16 -12.57
C ILE A 247 -11.41 -17.17 -12.13
N LEU A 248 -11.65 -17.21 -10.83
CA LEU A 248 -12.99 -17.06 -10.28
C LEU A 248 -13.15 -15.64 -9.72
N VAL A 249 -14.01 -14.83 -10.32
CA VAL A 249 -14.36 -13.49 -9.84
C VAL A 249 -15.42 -13.62 -8.76
N ARG A 250 -15.20 -12.98 -7.61
CA ARG A 250 -16.13 -12.94 -6.48
C ARG A 250 -16.42 -11.50 -6.09
N GLY A 251 -17.67 -11.24 -5.73
CA GLY A 251 -18.10 -9.93 -5.27
C GLY A 251 -19.45 -10.01 -4.57
N ASP A 252 -19.76 -8.99 -3.79
CA ASP A 252 -21.09 -8.81 -3.22
C ASP A 252 -22.10 -8.30 -4.27
N SER A 253 -23.31 -7.97 -3.83
CA SER A 253 -24.37 -7.51 -4.71
C SER A 253 -24.16 -6.16 -5.36
N ALA A 254 -23.18 -5.37 -4.90
CA ALA A 254 -22.83 -4.13 -5.56
C ALA A 254 -22.28 -4.40 -6.98
N TYR A 255 -21.59 -5.53 -7.16
CA TYR A 255 -20.97 -5.93 -8.42
C TYR A 255 -21.85 -6.79 -9.32
N ALA A 256 -23.13 -7.00 -8.95
CA ALA A 256 -24.10 -7.67 -9.79
C ALA A 256 -24.52 -6.75 -10.95
N ARG A 257 -23.65 -6.65 -11.96
CA ARG A 257 -23.75 -5.75 -13.11
C ARG A 257 -23.68 -6.56 -14.40
N GLU A 258 -24.54 -6.24 -15.36
CA GLU A 258 -24.64 -6.96 -16.64
C GLU A 258 -23.29 -6.95 -17.38
N GLU A 259 -22.62 -5.82 -17.39
CA GLU A 259 -21.31 -5.64 -18.02
C GLU A 259 -20.20 -6.48 -17.37
N ILE A 260 -20.24 -6.69 -16.05
CA ILE A 260 -19.28 -7.54 -15.33
C ILE A 260 -19.56 -9.02 -15.63
N PHE A 261 -20.83 -9.44 -15.63
CA PHE A 261 -21.22 -10.80 -16.00
C PHE A 261 -20.78 -11.13 -17.42
N LYS A 262 -21.15 -10.26 -18.37
CA LYS A 262 -20.81 -10.41 -19.77
C LYS A 262 -19.31 -10.50 -19.98
N PHE A 263 -18.54 -9.64 -19.33
CA PHE A 263 -17.08 -9.71 -19.41
C PHE A 263 -16.53 -11.06 -18.91
N CYS A 264 -17.03 -11.57 -17.78
CA CYS A 264 -16.59 -12.87 -17.27
C CYS A 264 -16.97 -14.02 -18.23
N GLU A 265 -18.17 -13.98 -18.82
CA GLU A 265 -18.67 -15.00 -19.77
C GLU A 265 -17.90 -14.98 -21.10
N ASP A 266 -17.55 -13.79 -21.59
CA ASP A 266 -16.84 -13.61 -22.85
C ASP A 266 -15.33 -13.95 -22.73
N PHE A 267 -14.75 -13.84 -21.53
CA PHE A 267 -13.31 -14.04 -21.31
C PHE A 267 -12.98 -15.49 -20.93
N GLN A 268 -12.22 -16.19 -21.79
CA GLN A 268 -11.92 -17.60 -21.59
C GLN A 268 -11.21 -17.89 -20.25
N GLY A 269 -11.73 -18.89 -19.54
CA GLY A 269 -11.19 -19.36 -18.26
C GLY A 269 -11.42 -18.39 -17.11
N VAL A 270 -12.45 -17.55 -17.22
CA VAL A 270 -12.98 -16.69 -16.16
C VAL A 270 -14.39 -17.17 -15.81
N ASP A 271 -14.61 -17.48 -14.54
CA ASP A 271 -15.91 -17.80 -13.95
C ASP A 271 -16.25 -16.72 -12.92
N TYR A 272 -17.51 -16.66 -12.47
CA TYR A 272 -17.93 -15.70 -11.45
C TYR A 272 -18.89 -16.29 -10.41
N VAL A 273 -18.80 -15.79 -9.17
CA VAL A 273 -19.75 -15.99 -8.07
C VAL A 273 -20.00 -14.63 -7.43
N ILE A 274 -21.08 -13.98 -7.86
CA ILE A 274 -21.45 -12.64 -7.37
C ILE A 274 -22.80 -12.74 -6.68
N ALA A 275 -22.91 -12.15 -5.49
CA ALA A 275 -24.16 -12.15 -4.75
C ALA A 275 -25.22 -11.34 -5.51
N MET A 276 -26.47 -11.79 -5.51
CA MET A 276 -27.58 -11.01 -6.09
C MET A 276 -28.30 -10.24 -4.99
N ALA A 277 -28.55 -8.95 -5.21
CA ALA A 277 -29.45 -8.21 -4.34
C ALA A 277 -30.86 -8.82 -4.43
N LYS A 278 -31.57 -8.91 -3.30
CA LYS A 278 -32.98 -9.33 -3.33
C LYS A 278 -33.77 -8.34 -4.19
N PRO A 279 -34.59 -8.81 -5.15
CA PRO A 279 -35.55 -7.93 -5.80
C PRO A 279 -36.43 -7.29 -4.74
N ILE A 280 -36.60 -5.97 -4.80
CA ILE A 280 -37.70 -5.33 -4.07
C ILE A 280 -38.96 -5.83 -4.76
N GLU A 281 -39.77 -6.64 -4.07
CA GLU A 281 -41.11 -6.97 -4.55
C GLU A 281 -41.89 -5.67 -4.72
N VAL A 282 -42.02 -5.20 -5.96
CA VAL A 282 -43.03 -4.19 -6.28
C VAL A 282 -44.35 -4.94 -6.25
N THR A 283 -45.01 -4.94 -5.09
CA THR A 283 -46.40 -5.35 -5.00
C THR A 283 -47.19 -4.46 -5.95
N SER A 284 -47.59 -5.00 -7.09
CA SER A 284 -48.57 -4.35 -7.94
C SER A 284 -49.88 -4.37 -7.17
N ASP A 285 -50.17 -3.32 -6.40
CA ASP A 285 -51.52 -3.02 -5.98
C ASP A 285 -52.32 -2.71 -7.25
N ARG A 286 -52.81 -3.77 -7.90
CA ARG A 286 -53.96 -3.69 -8.77
C ARG A 286 -55.15 -3.41 -7.86
N GLY A 287 -55.34 -2.13 -7.56
CA GLY A 287 -56.58 -1.64 -6.99
C GLY A 287 -57.71 -2.03 -7.94
N ASN A 288 -58.46 -3.06 -7.58
CA ASN A 288 -59.80 -3.30 -8.11
C ASN A 288 -60.66 -2.10 -7.69
N CYS A 289 -60.80 -1.13 -8.58
CA CYS A 289 -61.99 -0.29 -8.58
C CYS A 289 -63.13 -1.13 -9.17
N GLU A 290 -63.85 -1.86 -8.31
CA GLU A 290 -65.21 -2.32 -8.61
C GLU A 290 -66.22 -1.32 -8.03
N SER A 291 -66.93 -0.68 -8.97
CA SER A 291 -68.25 -0.01 -8.93
C SER A 291 -68.79 0.54 -7.60
#